data_AF-A0A0D2IX84-F1
#
_entry.id   AF-A0A0D2IX84-F1
#
_cell.length_a   1.000
_cell.length_b   1.000
_cell.length_c   1.000
_cell.angle_alpha   90.00
_cell.angle_beta   90.00
_cell.angle_gamma   90.00
#
_symmetry.space_group_name_H-M   'P 1'
#
loop_
_entity.id
_entity.type
_entity.pdbx_description
1 polymer ?
#
loop_
_entity_poly.entity_id
_entity_poly.type
_entity_poly.pdbx_seq_one_letter_code
_entity_poly.pdbx_strand_id
1 'polypeptide(L)'
;MAGEPAKPATGTQRPNFLIIVADDLGFSDVGAFGGEIKTPNIDSLARDGIRLTDFHAAAACSPTRSMLLSGTDNREYYPGELILKLE
;
A
#
# COMPACT_ATOMS: atom_id res chain seq x y z
N MET A 1 10.38 -26.46 32.09
CA MET A 1 9.87 -25.32 31.30
C MET A 1 10.67 -24.09 31.71
N ALA A 2 11.77 -23.82 31.02
CA ALA A 2 12.53 -22.59 31.24
C ALA A 2 11.76 -21.45 30.55
N GLY A 3 11.34 -20.45 31.33
CA GLY A 3 10.67 -19.27 30.80
C GLY A 3 11.59 -18.49 29.87
N GLU A 4 11.04 -18.05 28.74
CA GLU A 4 11.77 -17.25 27.77
C GLU A 4 12.08 -15.86 28.37
N PRO A 5 13.31 -15.33 28.22
CA PRO A 5 13.66 -14.05 28.82
C PRO A 5 12.87 -12.92 28.18
N ALA A 6 12.22 -12.10 29.01
CA ALA A 6 11.52 -10.90 28.58
C ALA A 6 12.49 -9.93 27.88
N LYS A 7 12.13 -9.53 26.66
CA LYS A 7 12.90 -8.59 25.83
C LYS A 7 13.03 -7.22 26.54
N PRO A 8 14.23 -6.64 26.64
CA PRO A 8 14.43 -5.39 27.37
C PRO A 8 13.71 -4.23 26.66
N ALA A 9 12.84 -3.54 27.39
CA ALA A 9 12.15 -2.34 26.93
C ALA A 9 12.89 -1.09 27.43
N THR A 10 13.81 -0.55 26.63
CA THR A 10 14.31 0.83 26.80
C THR A 10 14.85 1.36 25.46
N GLY A 11 14.16 2.36 24.91
CA GLY A 11 14.43 3.01 23.63
C GLY A 11 13.11 3.46 23.00
N THR A 12 13.07 4.57 22.26
CA THR A 12 11.90 4.94 21.45
C THR A 12 11.47 3.73 20.63
N GLN A 13 10.33 3.14 20.98
CA GLN A 13 9.88 1.90 20.38
C GLN A 13 9.66 2.18 18.90
N ARG A 14 10.42 1.49 18.04
CA ARG A 14 10.28 1.66 16.59
C ARG A 14 8.84 1.33 16.21
N PRO A 15 8.13 2.21 15.48
CA PRO A 15 6.78 1.90 15.05
C PRO A 15 6.79 0.69 14.11
N ASN A 16 5.71 -0.08 14.16
CA ASN A 16 5.44 -1.10 13.16
C ASN A 16 4.77 -0.44 11.95
N PHE A 17 5.16 -0.86 10.75
CA PHE A 17 4.54 -0.41 9.50
C PHE A 17 3.79 -1.58 8.87
N LEU A 18 2.54 -1.35 8.49
CA LEU A 18 1.70 -2.27 7.72
C LEU A 18 1.28 -1.58 6.44
N ILE A 19 1.64 -2.16 5.30
CA ILE A 19 1.24 -1.69 3.97
C ILE A 19 0.20 -2.66 3.43
N ILE A 20 -1.00 -2.16 3.16
CA ILE A 20 -2.09 -2.93 2.54
C ILE A 20 -2.24 -2.42 1.10
N VAL A 21 -2.10 -3.31 0.12
CA VAL A 21 -2.28 -3.02 -1.31
C VAL A 21 -3.46 -3.85 -1.81
N ALA A 22 -4.46 -3.18 -2.37
CA ALA A 22 -5.58 -3.83 -3.05
C ALA A 22 -5.34 -3.76 -4.57
N ASP A 23 -5.52 -4.89 -5.25
CA ASP A 23 -5.38 -4.96 -6.72
C ASP A 23 -6.69 -4.51 -7.38
N ASP A 24 -6.58 -3.76 -8.48
CA ASP A 24 -7.70 -3.25 -9.28
C ASP A 24 -8.82 -2.52 -8.51
N LEU A 25 -8.52 -1.95 -7.34
CA LEU A 25 -9.48 -1.17 -6.56
C LEU A 25 -9.63 0.24 -7.15
N GLY A 26 -10.84 0.56 -7.63
CA GLY A 26 -11.18 1.86 -8.17
C GLY A 26 -11.30 2.94 -7.09
N PHE A 27 -10.99 4.19 -7.46
CA PHE A 27 -11.13 5.34 -6.56
C PHE A 27 -12.58 5.49 -6.03
N SER A 28 -13.56 5.21 -6.88
CA SER A 28 -15.00 5.29 -6.55
C SER A 28 -15.55 4.05 -5.83
N ASP A 29 -14.74 3.04 -5.51
CA ASP A 29 -15.23 1.83 -4.86
C ASP A 29 -15.29 1.97 -3.34
N VAL A 30 -14.52 2.89 -2.76
CA VAL A 30 -14.39 3.05 -1.30
C VAL A 30 -15.32 4.15 -0.81
N GLY A 31 -16.10 3.85 0.24
CA GLY A 31 -17.08 4.77 0.82
C GLY A 31 -16.48 6.13 1.24
N ALA A 32 -15.28 6.13 1.81
CA ALA A 32 -14.54 7.35 2.18
C ALA A 32 -14.20 8.30 1.00
N PHE A 33 -14.34 7.85 -0.24
CA PHE A 33 -14.17 8.62 -1.47
C PHE A 33 -15.49 8.79 -2.26
N GLY A 34 -16.63 8.43 -1.67
CA GLY A 34 -17.95 8.58 -2.28
C GLY A 34 -18.49 7.32 -2.95
N GLY A 35 -17.87 6.15 -2.74
CA GLY A 35 -18.35 4.88 -3.28
C GLY A 35 -19.61 4.34 -2.60
N GLU A 36 -20.36 3.52 -3.33
CA GLU A 36 -21.61 2.90 -2.87
C GLU A 36 -21.37 1.59 -2.08
N ILE A 37 -20.18 0.98 -2.24
CA ILE A 37 -19.83 -0.26 -1.56
C ILE A 37 -19.54 0.02 -0.09
N LYS A 38 -20.14 -0.77 0.80
CA LYS A 38 -19.94 -0.64 2.24
C LYS A 38 -18.53 -1.12 2.62
N THR A 39 -17.64 -0.17 2.94
CA THR A 39 -16.24 -0.43 3.33
C THR A 39 -15.91 0.02 4.76
N PRO A 40 -16.66 -0.43 5.78
CA PRO A 40 -16.64 0.19 7.12
C PRO A 40 -15.25 0.20 7.80
N ASN A 41 -14.42 -0.82 7.55
CA ASN A 41 -13.06 -0.87 8.11
C ASN A 41 -12.14 0.15 7.44
N ILE A 42 -12.20 0.29 6.11
CA ILE A 42 -11.42 1.28 5.37
C ILE A 42 -11.91 2.69 5.70
N ASP A 43 -13.23 2.87 5.83
CA ASP A 43 -13.83 4.15 6.20
C ASP A 43 -13.46 4.58 7.62
N SER A 44 -13.25 3.63 8.55
CA SER A 44 -12.69 3.96 9.87
C SER A 44 -11.25 4.43 9.77
N LEU A 45 -10.39 3.71 9.04
CA LEU A 45 -8.99 4.10 8.84
C LEU A 45 -8.88 5.49 8.18
N ALA A 46 -9.76 5.78 7.23
CA ALA A 46 -9.80 7.04 6.52
C ALA A 46 -10.31 8.21 7.39
N ARG A 47 -11.14 7.95 8.41
CA ARG A 47 -11.59 8.93 9.40
C ARG A 47 -10.55 9.20 10.48
N ASP A 48 -9.85 8.15 10.91
CA ASP A 48 -8.87 8.23 12.01
C ASP A 48 -7.45 8.63 11.53
N GLY A 49 -7.24 8.64 10.20
CA GLY A 49 -5.96 8.89 9.57
C GLY A 49 -5.97 10.02 8.53
N ILE A 50 -5.09 9.90 7.54
CA ILE A 50 -4.96 10.84 6.41
C ILE A 50 -5.51 10.19 5.16
N ARG A 51 -6.29 10.95 4.38
CA ARG A 51 -6.78 10.55 3.06
C ARG A 51 -5.98 11.25 1.98
N LEU A 52 -5.45 10.48 1.02
CA LEU A 52 -4.80 11.00 -0.17
C LEU A 52 -5.83 11.05 -1.30
N THR A 53 -6.25 12.25 -1.71
CA THR A 53 -7.25 12.45 -2.78
C THR A 53 -6.64 12.61 -4.16
N ASP A 54 -5.32 12.73 -4.25
CA ASP A 54 -4.54 12.91 -5.48
C ASP A 54 -3.33 11.96 -5.48
N PHE A 55 -3.62 10.66 -5.30
CA PHE A 55 -2.63 9.60 -5.36
C PHE A 55 -2.65 8.94 -6.73
N HIS A 56 -1.49 8.74 -7.34
CA HIS A 56 -1.37 8.17 -8.68
C HIS A 56 -0.65 6.82 -8.67
N ALA A 57 -1.21 5.86 -9.40
CA ALA A 57 -0.59 4.60 -9.74
C ALA A 57 -0.14 4.61 -11.22
N ALA A 58 0.78 3.72 -11.58
CA ALA A 58 1.05 3.46 -13.00
C ALA A 58 -0.14 2.70 -13.62
N ALA A 59 -0.24 2.72 -14.95
CA ALA A 59 -1.36 2.13 -15.69
C ALA A 59 -1.49 0.59 -15.57
N ALA A 60 -0.54 -0.09 -14.93
CA ALA A 60 -0.55 -1.54 -14.72
C ALA A 60 -0.03 -1.92 -13.34
N CYS A 61 -0.44 -3.09 -12.84
CA CYS A 61 -0.14 -3.53 -11.48
C CYS A 61 1.36 -3.81 -11.28
N SER A 62 2.02 -4.43 -12.27
CA SER A 62 3.46 -4.72 -12.21
C SER A 62 4.32 -3.47 -12.02
N PRO A 63 4.24 -2.42 -12.87
CA PRO A 63 5.01 -1.20 -12.65
C PRO A 63 4.65 -0.47 -11.36
N THR A 64 3.37 -0.43 -10.96
CA THR A 64 2.96 0.17 -9.68
C THR A 64 3.61 -0.52 -8.49
N ARG A 65 3.59 -1.86 -8.45
CA ARG A 65 4.20 -2.64 -7.35
C ARG A 65 5.72 -2.50 -7.34
N SER A 66 6.37 -2.53 -8.50
CA SER A 66 7.81 -2.35 -8.60
C SER A 66 8.25 -0.99 -8.06
N MET A 67 7.57 0.10 -8.47
CA MET A 67 7.83 1.45 -7.96
C MET A 67 7.62 1.56 -6.45
N LEU A 68 6.57 0.92 -5.90
CA LEU A 68 6.30 0.92 -4.46
C LEU A 68 7.42 0.23 -3.66
N LEU A 69 7.96 -0.88 -4.18
CA LEU A 69 8.99 -1.68 -3.50
C LEU A 69 10.40 -1.11 -3.65
N SER A 70 10.72 -0.52 -4.80
CA SER A 70 12.04 0.05 -5.08
C SER A 70 12.18 1.51 -4.65
N GLY A 71 11.07 2.26 -4.59
CA GLY A 71 11.10 3.70 -4.41
C GLY A 71 11.62 4.47 -5.65
N THR A 72 11.70 3.80 -6.81
CA THR A 72 12.15 4.40 -8.08
C THR A 72 10.99 4.56 -9.05
N ASP A 73 11.16 5.40 -10.07
CA ASP A 73 10.13 5.53 -11.10
C ASP A 73 10.05 4.29 -12.02
N ASN A 74 8.97 4.18 -12.80
CA ASN A 74 8.77 3.06 -13.72
C ASN A 74 9.76 3.03 -14.89
N ARG A 75 10.41 4.16 -15.24
CA ARG A 75 11.36 4.25 -16.34
C ARG A 75 12.73 3.72 -15.92
N GLU A 76 13.10 3.94 -14.67
CA GLU A 76 14.34 3.43 -14.07
C GLU A 76 14.25 1.93 -13.81
N TYR A 77 13.08 1.41 -13.44
CA TYR A 77 12.88 -0.02 -13.23
C TYR A 77 12.58 -0.81 -14.52
N TYR A 78 11.95 -0.18 -15.53
CA TYR A 78 11.71 -0.76 -16.85
C TYR A 78 12.35 0.07 -17.97
N PRO A 79 13.68 0.10 -18.08
CA PRO A 79 14.37 0.78 -19.16
C PRO A 79 14.16 0.01 -20.48
N GLY A 80 13.06 0.31 -21.17
CA GLY A 80 12.74 -0.24 -22.50
C GLY A 80 11.97 -1.56 -22.46
N GLU A 81 10.73 -1.50 -22.94
CA GLU A 81 10.12 -2.55 -23.78
C GLU A 81 10.21 -4.01 -23.29
N LEU A 82 9.89 -4.27 -22.02
CA LEU A 82 9.82 -5.67 -21.55
C LEU A 82 8.73 -5.97 -20.51
N ILE A 83 7.50 -5.47 -20.68
CA ILE A 83 6.26 -6.15 -20.21
C ILE A 83 5.11 -5.85 -21.20
N LEU A 84 5.26 -6.30 -22.44
CA LEU A 84 4.14 -6.72 -23.31
C LEU A 84 4.35 -8.19 -23.69
N LYS A 85 4.76 -9.01 -22.72
CA LYS A 85 4.75 -10.46 -22.85
C LYS A 85 3.89 -11.05 -21.75
N LEU A 86 2.61 -10.70 -21.82
CA LEU A 86 1.53 -11.59 -21.41
C LEU A 86 1.07 -12.30 -22.69
N GLU A 87 1.79 -13.35 -23.07
CA GLU A 87 1.13 -14.57 -23.50
C GLU A 87 0.91 -15.41 -22.23
#